data_AF-A0A0L8HU71-F1
#
_entry.id   AF-A0A0L8HU71-F1
#
_cell.length_a   1.000
_cell.length_b   1.000
_cell.length_c   1.000
_cell.angle_alpha   90.00
_cell.angle_beta   90.00
_cell.angle_gamma   90.00
#
_symmetry.space_group_name_H-M   'P 1'
#
loop_
_entity.id
_entity.type
_entity.pdbx_description
1 polymer ?
#
loop_
_entity_poly.entity_id
_entity_poly.type
_entity_poly.pdbx_seq_one_letter_code
_entity_poly.pdbx_strand_id
1 'polypeptide(L)'
;MNKIEIYTDKLLTSKESSTSAKLQQKLDQLRQEMAQVEQKDINSFFDEDGDFEDKLDWMKIANLTFCDRHSEFSCRLMWRNWLQPGINKKPWTKEETMRLRKLVELHGRHQWQRIAKELNTNRTPMHCLQHYRRELDSFTKRGWTEEEDKILKEVVESCRIGNRIPWNQVSFYMEGRSNTACIARWTVLDPSIKHGRWTQEEDSVSILWSFTGLLLIYVSNWCL
;
A
#
# COMPACT_ATOMS: atom_id res chain seq x y z
N MET A 1 5.91 -28.45 16.07
CA MET A 1 6.34 -29.86 15.90
C MET A 1 5.39 -30.56 14.95
N ASN A 2 5.92 -31.15 13.88
CA ASN A 2 5.17 -31.95 12.91
C ASN A 2 4.81 -33.32 13.53
N LYS A 3 3.71 -33.96 13.08
CA LYS A 3 3.30 -35.31 13.52
C LYS A 3 4.44 -36.33 13.41
N ILE A 4 5.25 -36.28 12.35
CA ILE A 4 6.42 -37.17 12.20
C ILE A 4 7.39 -37.00 13.38
N GLU A 5 7.73 -35.77 13.75
CA GLU A 5 8.63 -35.47 14.87
C GLU A 5 8.08 -35.98 16.20
N ILE A 6 6.76 -35.81 16.42
CA ILE A 6 6.07 -36.29 17.61
C ILE A 6 6.10 -37.83 17.68
N TYR A 7 5.88 -38.51 16.57
CA TYR A 7 5.91 -39.97 16.54
C TYR A 7 7.32 -40.53 16.64
N THR A 8 8.34 -39.86 16.09
CA THR A 8 9.75 -40.23 16.29
C THR A 8 10.17 -40.06 17.75
N ASP A 9 9.77 -38.97 18.41
CA ASP A 9 10.13 -38.73 19.82
C ASP A 9 9.45 -39.74 20.76
N LYS A 10 8.18 -40.07 20.47
CA LYS A 10 7.44 -41.15 21.17
C LYS A 10 8.05 -42.54 20.95
N LEU A 11 8.66 -42.77 19.78
CA LEU A 11 9.34 -44.03 19.49
C LEU A 11 10.64 -44.15 20.30
N LEU A 12 11.41 -43.06 20.40
CA LEU A 12 12.66 -43.00 21.18
C LEU A 12 12.43 -43.18 22.69
N THR A 13 11.27 -42.73 23.20
CA THR A 13 10.91 -42.80 24.62
C THR A 13 10.16 -44.08 25.01
N SER A 14 9.72 -44.90 24.05
CA SER A 14 8.98 -46.13 24.33
C SER A 14 9.91 -47.28 24.74
N LYS A 15 9.55 -47.96 25.84
CA LYS A 15 10.28 -49.13 26.36
C LYS A 15 9.67 -50.47 25.95
N GLU A 16 8.44 -50.47 25.44
CA GLU A 16 7.72 -51.69 25.07
C GLU A 16 7.84 -51.99 23.57
N SER A 17 8.28 -53.21 23.23
CA SER A 17 8.49 -53.64 21.83
C SER A 17 7.20 -53.59 20.99
N SER A 18 6.05 -53.96 21.58
CA SER A 18 4.74 -53.95 20.89
C SER A 18 4.24 -52.54 20.55
N THR A 19 4.47 -51.56 21.43
CA THR A 19 4.08 -50.16 21.18
C THR A 19 5.05 -49.49 20.22
N SER A 20 6.35 -49.80 20.30
CA SER A 20 7.37 -49.36 19.35
C SER A 20 7.06 -49.81 17.92
N ALA A 21 6.68 -51.08 17.72
CA ALA A 21 6.27 -51.59 16.41
C ALA A 21 5.04 -50.86 15.83
N LYS A 22 4.03 -50.56 16.66
CA LYS A 22 2.84 -49.80 16.24
C LYS A 22 3.16 -48.34 15.89
N LEU A 23 4.11 -47.72 16.59
CA LEU A 23 4.56 -46.36 16.32
C LEU A 23 5.36 -46.29 15.02
N GLN A 24 6.23 -47.28 14.77
CA GLN A 24 6.98 -47.41 13.53
C GLN A 24 6.04 -47.55 12.32
N GLN A 25 5.04 -48.42 12.42
CA GLN A 25 4.04 -48.60 11.36
C GLN A 25 3.30 -47.30 11.02
N LYS A 26 2.91 -46.51 12.03
CA LYS A 26 2.28 -45.19 11.82
C LYS A 26 3.24 -44.19 11.18
N LEU A 27 4.52 -44.24 11.54
CA LEU A 27 5.53 -43.37 10.95
C LEU A 27 5.71 -43.66 9.45
N ASP A 28 5.79 -44.95 9.10
CA ASP A 28 5.96 -45.39 7.72
C ASP A 28 4.73 -45.06 6.87
N GLN A 29 3.53 -45.23 7.44
CA GLN A 29 2.29 -44.80 6.80
C GLN A 29 2.28 -43.29 6.53
N LEU A 30 2.63 -42.46 7.53
CA LEU A 30 2.67 -41.00 7.37
C LEU A 30 3.70 -40.56 6.31
N ARG A 31 4.86 -41.20 6.28
CA ARG A 31 5.89 -40.95 5.26
C ARG A 31 5.40 -41.29 3.86
N GLN A 32 4.68 -42.40 3.72
CA GLN A 32 4.10 -42.81 2.45
C GLN A 32 2.99 -41.86 1.98
N GLU A 33 2.12 -41.41 2.88
CA GLU A 33 1.09 -40.40 2.58
C GLU A 33 1.73 -39.07 2.12
N MET A 34 2.81 -38.62 2.76
CA MET A 34 3.55 -37.42 2.34
C MET A 34 4.14 -37.57 0.93
N ALA A 35 4.79 -38.69 0.63
CA ALA A 35 5.36 -38.94 -0.69
C ALA A 35 4.29 -38.95 -1.80
N GLN A 36 3.08 -39.44 -1.50
CA GLN A 36 1.95 -39.38 -2.43
C GLN A 36 1.44 -37.96 -2.66
N VAL A 37 1.46 -37.11 -1.63
CA VAL A 37 1.05 -35.70 -1.74
C VAL A 37 2.07 -34.90 -2.55
N GLU A 38 3.37 -35.14 -2.35
CA GLU A 38 4.45 -34.46 -3.08
C GLU A 38 4.41 -34.71 -4.60
N GLN A 39 3.90 -35.87 -5.03
CA GLN A 39 3.81 -36.22 -6.45
C GLN A 39 2.58 -35.63 -7.17
N LYS A 40 1.59 -35.12 -6.43
CA LYS A 40 0.37 -34.57 -7.02
C LYS A 40 0.62 -33.15 -7.54
N ASP A 41 0.07 -32.83 -8.71
CA ASP A 41 0.07 -31.46 -9.21
C ASP A 41 -0.68 -30.58 -8.21
N ILE A 42 -0.11 -29.42 -7.87
CA ILE A 42 -0.73 -28.46 -6.97
C ILE A 42 -2.13 -28.10 -7.48
N ASN A 43 -2.32 -28.00 -8.80
CA ASN A 43 -3.60 -27.68 -9.42
C ASN A 43 -4.68 -28.74 -9.14
N SER A 44 -4.30 -30.00 -8.91
CA SER A 44 -5.24 -31.10 -8.61
C SER A 44 -5.88 -31.01 -7.22
N PHE A 45 -5.36 -30.15 -6.35
CA PHE A 45 -5.95 -29.88 -5.04
C PHE A 45 -7.04 -28.80 -5.07
N PHE A 46 -7.25 -28.13 -6.21
CA PHE A 46 -8.25 -27.08 -6.37
C PHE A 46 -9.49 -27.65 -7.07
N ASP A 47 -10.68 -27.43 -6.49
CA ASP A 47 -11.94 -27.71 -7.15
C ASP A 47 -12.16 -26.72 -8.32
N GLU A 48 -12.97 -27.10 -9.31
CA GLU A 48 -13.24 -26.27 -10.52
C GLU A 48 -13.77 -24.86 -10.18
N ASP A 49 -14.43 -24.70 -9.03
CA ASP A 49 -14.99 -23.43 -8.56
C ASP A 49 -13.98 -22.54 -7.81
N GLY A 50 -12.77 -23.04 -7.50
CA GLY A 50 -11.68 -22.28 -6.90
C GLY A 50 -11.88 -21.87 -5.43
N ASP A 51 -12.97 -22.29 -4.78
CA ASP A 51 -13.30 -21.94 -3.40
C ASP A 51 -12.72 -22.95 -2.39
N PHE A 52 -11.39 -22.97 -2.31
CA PHE A 52 -10.64 -23.82 -1.38
C PHE A 52 -10.40 -23.13 -0.01
N GLU A 53 -10.81 -21.85 0.13
CA GLU A 53 -10.52 -21.01 1.30
C GLU A 53 -11.17 -21.56 2.57
N ASP A 54 -12.37 -22.13 2.46
CA ASP A 54 -13.14 -22.68 3.57
C ASP A 54 -12.74 -24.12 3.96
N LYS A 55 -11.99 -24.83 3.13
CA LYS A 55 -11.51 -26.20 3.42
C LYS A 55 -10.22 -26.24 4.24
N LEU A 56 -9.49 -25.12 4.30
CA LEU A 56 -8.21 -25.03 4.99
C LEU A 56 -8.37 -24.53 6.43
N ASP A 57 -7.83 -25.29 7.38
CA ASP A 57 -7.70 -24.86 8.77
C ASP A 57 -6.49 -23.90 8.91
N TRP A 58 -6.75 -22.62 8.61
CA TRP A 58 -5.74 -21.56 8.66
C TRP A 58 -5.13 -21.36 10.04
N MET A 59 -5.86 -21.68 11.11
CA MET A 59 -5.34 -21.65 12.48
C MET A 59 -4.25 -22.71 12.66
N LYS A 60 -4.49 -23.94 12.20
CA LYS A 60 -3.44 -24.98 12.19
C LYS A 60 -2.26 -24.59 11.33
N ILE A 61 -2.49 -24.02 10.14
CA ILE A 61 -1.39 -23.59 9.25
C ILE A 61 -0.52 -22.53 9.92
N ALA A 62 -1.14 -21.51 10.52
CA ALA A 62 -0.46 -20.46 11.26
C ALA A 62 0.42 -21.03 12.38
N ASN A 63 -0.16 -21.86 13.23
CA ASN A 63 0.51 -22.37 14.43
C ASN A 63 1.62 -23.38 14.09
N LEU A 64 1.38 -24.27 13.11
CA LEU A 64 2.32 -25.34 12.75
C LEU A 64 3.48 -24.85 11.89
N THR A 65 3.23 -23.88 11.00
CA THR A 65 4.22 -23.45 10.00
C THR A 65 5.03 -22.24 10.47
N PHE A 66 4.38 -21.32 11.21
CA PHE A 66 4.98 -20.04 11.55
C PHE A 66 5.21 -19.85 13.06
N CYS A 67 4.91 -20.85 13.89
CA CYS A 67 5.09 -20.82 15.35
C CYS A 67 4.48 -19.56 15.97
N ASP A 68 3.21 -19.31 15.67
CA ASP A 68 2.41 -18.16 16.15
C ASP A 68 2.93 -16.76 15.75
N ARG A 69 3.96 -16.65 14.90
CA ARG A 69 4.44 -15.35 14.40
C ARG A 69 3.47 -14.66 13.44
N HIS A 70 2.54 -15.42 12.87
CA HIS A 70 1.51 -14.91 11.97
C HIS A 70 0.16 -15.48 12.36
N SER A 71 -0.86 -14.63 12.42
CA SER A 71 -2.23 -15.07 12.70
C SER A 71 -2.82 -15.84 11.52
N GLU A 72 -3.86 -16.65 11.78
CA GLU A 72 -4.70 -17.27 10.75
C GLU A 72 -5.10 -16.25 9.68
N PHE A 73 -5.58 -15.08 10.11
CA PHE A 73 -6.06 -14.04 9.21
C PHE A 73 -4.96 -13.56 8.27
N SER A 74 -3.74 -13.40 8.79
CA SER A 74 -2.58 -13.00 7.99
C SER A 74 -2.21 -14.07 6.96
N CYS A 75 -2.24 -15.34 7.35
CA CYS A 75 -1.97 -16.46 6.45
C CYS A 75 -3.01 -16.56 5.33
N ARG A 76 -4.29 -16.41 5.69
CA ARG A 76 -5.41 -16.40 4.74
C ARG A 76 -5.31 -15.26 3.73
N LEU A 77 -5.01 -14.04 4.20
CA LEU A 77 -4.77 -12.90 3.32
C LEU A 77 -3.57 -13.13 2.40
N MET A 78 -2.50 -13.72 2.92
CA MET A 78 -1.31 -14.02 2.13
C MET A 78 -1.64 -14.96 0.97
N TRP A 79 -2.40 -16.02 1.27
CA TRP A 79 -2.86 -16.98 0.27
C TRP A 79 -3.68 -16.32 -0.83
N ARG A 80 -4.76 -15.64 -0.43
CA ARG A 80 -5.73 -15.03 -1.35
C ARG A 80 -5.12 -13.96 -2.25
N ASN A 81 -4.14 -13.22 -1.74
CA ASN A 81 -3.59 -12.08 -2.47
C ASN A 81 -2.31 -12.41 -3.27
N TRP A 82 -1.52 -13.41 -2.86
CA TRP A 82 -0.18 -13.64 -3.45
C TRP A 82 0.21 -15.11 -3.73
N LEU A 83 -0.35 -16.09 -3.02
CA LEU A 83 0.11 -17.49 -3.13
C LEU A 83 -0.78 -18.40 -3.97
N GLN A 84 -2.04 -18.03 -4.24
CA GLN A 84 -2.94 -18.85 -5.05
C GLN A 84 -2.35 -19.17 -6.44
N PRO A 85 -2.25 -20.46 -6.82
CA PRO A 85 -1.86 -20.89 -8.15
C PRO A 85 -2.88 -20.37 -9.17
N GLY A 86 -2.44 -19.44 -10.02
CA GLY A 86 -3.33 -18.73 -10.95
C GLY A 86 -3.18 -17.22 -10.87
N ILE A 87 -2.67 -16.68 -9.75
CA ILE A 87 -2.39 -15.25 -9.64
C ILE A 87 -1.32 -14.85 -10.65
N ASN A 88 -1.63 -13.84 -11.46
CA ASN A 88 -0.70 -13.27 -12.41
C ASN A 88 0.36 -12.42 -11.68
N LYS A 89 1.62 -12.87 -11.77
CA LYS A 89 2.80 -12.22 -11.15
C LYS A 89 3.67 -11.46 -12.16
N LYS A 90 3.27 -11.40 -13.44
CA LYS A 90 4.01 -10.68 -14.50
C LYS A 90 4.03 -9.17 -14.22
N PRO A 91 4.93 -8.38 -14.83
CA PRO A 91 4.84 -6.92 -14.76
C PRO A 91 3.53 -6.41 -15.39
N TRP A 92 3.07 -5.23 -14.95
CA TRP A 92 1.89 -4.58 -15.52
C TRP A 92 2.18 -4.06 -16.92
N THR A 93 1.30 -4.36 -17.87
CA THR A 93 1.39 -3.83 -19.24
C THR A 93 0.71 -2.45 -19.34
N LYS A 94 1.04 -1.69 -20.38
CA LYS A 94 0.42 -0.36 -20.60
C LYS A 94 -1.07 -0.49 -20.89
N GLU A 95 -1.44 -1.52 -21.65
CA GLU A 95 -2.82 -1.85 -22.01
C GLU A 95 -3.63 -2.26 -20.77
N GLU A 96 -3.05 -3.11 -19.91
CA GLU A 96 -3.65 -3.52 -18.63
C GLU A 96 -3.84 -2.30 -17.70
N THR A 97 -2.83 -1.43 -17.62
CA THR A 97 -2.91 -0.20 -16.82
C THR A 97 -3.97 0.77 -17.33
N MET A 98 -4.09 0.91 -18.66
CA MET A 98 -5.12 1.75 -19.28
C MET A 98 -6.53 1.21 -19.01
N ARG A 99 -6.74 -0.11 -19.12
CA ARG A 99 -8.02 -0.75 -18.76
C ARG A 99 -8.34 -0.56 -17.28
N LEU A 100 -7.35 -0.76 -16.40
CA LEU A 100 -7.54 -0.55 -14.97
C LEU A 100 -8.03 0.87 -14.66
N ARG A 101 -7.44 1.88 -15.31
CA ARG A 101 -7.86 3.28 -15.14
C ARG A 101 -9.32 3.49 -15.54
N LYS A 102 -9.73 3.02 -16.72
CA LYS A 102 -11.12 3.11 -17.21
C LYS A 102 -12.10 2.42 -16.25
N LEU A 103 -11.74 1.25 -15.72
CA LEU A 103 -12.57 0.51 -14.77
C LEU A 103 -12.70 1.23 -13.43
N VAL A 104 -11.63 1.89 -12.95
CA VAL A 104 -11.67 2.70 -11.74
C VAL A 104 -12.52 3.96 -11.93
N GLU A 105 -12.48 4.58 -13.11
CA GLU A 105 -13.36 5.70 -13.45
C GLU A 105 -14.84 5.26 -13.48
N LEU A 106 -15.12 4.07 -14.01
CA LEU A 106 -16.48 3.54 -14.11
C LEU A 106 -17.09 3.09 -12.77
N HIS A 107 -16.35 2.32 -11.97
CA HIS A 107 -16.86 1.70 -10.73
C HIS A 107 -16.45 2.45 -9.46
N GLY A 108 -15.60 3.47 -9.59
CA GLY A 108 -15.04 4.21 -8.47
C GLY A 108 -13.94 3.45 -7.70
N ARG A 109 -13.28 4.15 -6.79
CA ARG A 109 -12.09 3.69 -6.04
C ARG A 109 -12.39 2.76 -4.84
N HIS A 110 -13.56 2.12 -4.81
CA HIS A 110 -14.01 1.28 -3.70
C HIS A 110 -14.36 -0.16 -4.11
N GLN A 111 -14.65 -0.42 -5.39
CA GLN A 111 -15.12 -1.72 -5.87
C GLN A 111 -13.99 -2.57 -6.48
N TRP A 112 -12.87 -2.73 -5.76
CA TRP A 112 -11.68 -3.41 -6.27
C TRP A 112 -11.91 -4.88 -6.63
N GLN A 113 -12.84 -5.56 -5.95
CA GLN A 113 -13.26 -6.93 -6.29
C GLN A 113 -13.87 -7.00 -7.69
N ARG A 114 -14.80 -6.08 -7.99
CA ARG A 114 -15.45 -5.99 -9.30
C ARG A 114 -14.45 -5.58 -10.39
N ILE A 115 -13.61 -4.59 -10.10
CA ILE A 115 -12.57 -4.12 -11.01
C ILE A 115 -11.60 -5.26 -11.38
N ALA A 116 -11.13 -6.03 -10.41
CA ALA A 116 -10.25 -7.17 -10.66
C ALA A 116 -10.91 -8.24 -11.53
N LYS A 117 -12.20 -8.53 -11.27
CA LYS A 117 -12.99 -9.49 -12.06
C LYS A 117 -13.17 -9.02 -13.51
N GLU A 118 -13.52 -7.75 -13.72
CA GLU A 118 -13.70 -7.17 -15.06
C GLU A 118 -12.37 -6.96 -15.82
N LEU A 119 -11.27 -6.72 -15.11
CA LEU A 119 -9.94 -6.63 -15.70
C LEU A 119 -9.53 -7.97 -16.34
N ASN A 120 -9.97 -9.08 -15.75
CA ASN A 120 -9.80 -10.46 -16.26
C ASN A 120 -8.34 -10.83 -16.63
N THR A 121 -7.38 -10.35 -15.84
CA THR A 121 -5.95 -10.66 -16.01
C THR A 121 -5.41 -11.58 -14.90
N ASN A 122 -6.29 -12.21 -14.13
CA ASN A 122 -5.97 -12.96 -12.91
C ASN A 122 -5.13 -12.16 -11.89
N ARG A 123 -5.34 -10.85 -11.85
CA ARG A 123 -4.80 -9.98 -10.79
C ARG A 123 -5.78 -9.94 -9.64
N THR A 124 -5.26 -9.96 -8.42
CA THR A 124 -6.08 -9.83 -7.23
C THR A 124 -6.55 -8.37 -7.06
N PRO A 125 -7.64 -8.14 -6.32
CA PRO A 125 -8.09 -6.78 -5.98
C PRO A 125 -6.99 -5.96 -5.32
N MET A 126 -6.16 -6.60 -4.50
CA MET A 126 -5.02 -5.97 -3.83
C MET A 126 -3.94 -5.52 -4.83
N HIS A 127 -3.63 -6.33 -5.86
CA HIS A 127 -2.73 -5.93 -6.92
C HIS A 127 -3.24 -4.70 -7.68
N CYS A 128 -4.53 -4.68 -8.03
CA CYS A 128 -5.16 -3.56 -8.73
C CYS A 128 -5.06 -2.26 -7.90
N LEU A 129 -5.41 -2.33 -6.62
CA LEU A 129 -5.32 -1.20 -5.70
C LEU A 129 -3.87 -0.70 -5.56
N GLN A 130 -2.92 -1.61 -5.35
CA GLN A 130 -1.52 -1.25 -5.17
C GLN A 130 -0.93 -0.60 -6.43
N HIS A 131 -1.23 -1.15 -7.60
CA HIS A 131 -0.77 -0.60 -8.87
C HIS A 131 -1.39 0.77 -9.14
N TYR A 132 -2.70 0.91 -8.98
CA TYR A 132 -3.39 2.19 -9.18
C TYR A 132 -2.88 3.29 -8.24
N ARG A 133 -2.58 2.97 -6.97
CA ARG A 133 -1.96 3.93 -6.04
C ARG A 133 -0.58 4.39 -6.51
N ARG A 134 0.27 3.46 -6.97
CA ARG A 134 1.60 3.80 -7.51
C ARG A 134 1.51 4.65 -8.76
N GLU A 135 0.53 4.39 -9.62
CA GLU A 135 0.25 5.22 -10.79
C GLU A 135 -0.16 6.64 -10.37
N LEU A 136 -1.07 6.80 -9.40
CA LEU A 136 -1.41 8.13 -8.88
C LEU A 136 -0.19 8.86 -8.29
N ASP A 137 0.66 8.14 -7.56
CA ASP A 137 1.89 8.69 -7.00
C ASP A 137 2.89 9.08 -8.11
N SER A 138 2.97 8.34 -9.21
CA SER A 138 3.85 8.68 -10.33
C SER A 138 3.36 9.93 -11.07
N PHE A 139 2.04 10.10 -11.22
CA PHE A 139 1.44 11.33 -11.76
C PHE A 139 1.68 12.54 -10.85
N THR A 140 1.59 12.38 -9.54
CA THR A 140 1.82 13.51 -8.62
C THR A 140 3.29 13.89 -8.49
N LYS A 141 4.21 12.95 -8.65
CA LYS A 141 5.67 13.16 -8.60
C LYS A 141 6.29 13.65 -9.91
N ARG A 142 5.51 13.74 -11.00
CA ARG A 142 6.00 14.32 -12.26
C ARG A 142 6.41 15.79 -12.04
N GLY A 143 7.47 16.23 -12.70
CA GLY A 143 7.88 17.64 -12.71
C GLY A 143 6.74 18.53 -13.19
N TRP A 144 6.68 19.77 -12.71
CA TRP A 144 5.69 20.75 -13.18
C TRP A 144 6.03 21.18 -14.61
N THR A 145 5.04 21.15 -15.48
CA THR A 145 5.15 21.63 -16.87
C THR A 145 4.75 23.11 -16.97
N GLU A 146 5.20 23.79 -18.02
CA GLU A 146 4.82 25.19 -18.25
C GLU A 146 3.31 25.34 -18.49
N GLU A 147 2.69 24.35 -19.12
CA GLU A 147 1.23 24.29 -19.31
C GLU A 147 0.51 24.16 -17.97
N GLU A 148 0.97 23.27 -17.08
CA GLU A 148 0.41 23.14 -15.73
C GLU A 148 0.58 24.43 -14.92
N ASP A 149 1.72 25.13 -15.05
CA ASP A 149 1.94 26.41 -14.39
C ASP A 149 0.99 27.49 -14.91
N LYS A 150 0.72 27.51 -16.22
CA LYS A 150 -0.24 28.43 -16.83
C LYS A 150 -1.65 28.16 -16.31
N ILE A 151 -2.07 26.89 -16.30
CA ILE A 151 -3.38 26.49 -15.75
C ILE A 151 -3.46 26.85 -14.27
N LEU A 152 -2.41 26.57 -13.49
CA LEU A 152 -2.40 26.90 -12.06
C LEU A 152 -2.56 28.41 -11.84
N LYS A 153 -1.92 29.26 -12.64
CA LYS A 153 -2.09 30.72 -12.59
C LYS A 153 -3.53 31.16 -12.91
N GLU A 154 -4.10 30.61 -13.98
CA GLU A 154 -5.48 30.93 -14.38
C GLU A 154 -6.50 30.49 -13.33
N VAL A 155 -6.34 29.27 -12.77
CA VAL A 155 -7.22 28.73 -11.74
C VAL A 155 -7.08 29.49 -10.42
N VAL A 156 -5.86 29.84 -10.02
CA VAL A 156 -5.64 30.64 -8.81
C VAL A 156 -6.30 32.00 -8.96
N GLU A 157 -6.12 32.70 -10.09
CA GLU A 157 -6.71 34.03 -10.30
C GLU A 157 -8.23 33.98 -10.31
N SER A 158 -8.82 32.99 -10.99
CA SER A 158 -10.28 32.82 -11.04
C SER A 158 -10.91 32.42 -9.70
N CYS A 159 -10.19 31.69 -8.86
CA CYS A 159 -10.69 31.24 -7.55
C CYS A 159 -10.34 32.21 -6.41
N ARG A 160 -9.47 33.20 -6.65
CA ARG A 160 -8.97 34.11 -5.61
C ARG A 160 -10.07 35.03 -5.12
N ILE A 161 -10.25 35.09 -3.80
CA ILE A 161 -11.17 36.01 -3.13
C ILE A 161 -10.31 36.98 -2.30
N GLY A 162 -10.01 38.14 -2.86
CA GLY A 162 -9.10 39.12 -2.26
C GLY A 162 -7.69 38.53 -2.04
N ASN A 163 -7.24 38.44 -0.79
CA ASN A 163 -5.94 37.82 -0.46
C ASN A 163 -6.01 36.32 -0.16
N ARG A 164 -7.21 35.71 -0.21
CA ARG A 164 -7.39 34.30 0.13
C ARG A 164 -7.54 33.45 -1.14
N ILE A 165 -6.73 32.40 -1.24
CA ILE A 165 -6.80 31.41 -2.31
C ILE A 165 -7.43 30.11 -1.74
N PRO A 166 -8.62 29.69 -2.22
CA PRO A 166 -9.25 28.46 -1.76
C PRO A 166 -8.62 27.23 -2.43
N TRP A 167 -7.52 26.74 -1.87
CA TRP A 167 -6.71 25.65 -2.44
C TRP A 167 -7.45 24.34 -2.70
N ASN A 168 -8.50 24.03 -1.93
CA ASN A 168 -9.33 22.86 -2.17
C ASN A 168 -10.05 22.96 -3.52
N GLN A 169 -10.54 24.16 -3.87
CA GLN A 169 -11.19 24.41 -5.15
C GLN A 169 -10.17 24.49 -6.29
N VAL A 170 -9.01 25.09 -6.05
CA VAL A 170 -7.90 25.08 -7.03
C VAL A 170 -7.48 23.64 -7.37
N SER A 171 -7.34 22.76 -6.36
CA SER A 171 -6.98 21.35 -6.61
C SER A 171 -8.04 20.55 -7.36
N PHE A 172 -9.31 20.98 -7.31
CA PHE A 172 -10.37 20.33 -8.06
C PHE A 172 -10.22 20.55 -9.57
N TYR A 173 -9.79 21.75 -9.98
CA TYR A 173 -9.54 22.08 -11.39
C TYR A 173 -8.15 21.64 -11.88
N MET A 174 -7.24 21.29 -10.98
CA MET A 174 -5.90 20.80 -11.32
C MET A 174 -5.88 19.27 -11.41
N GLU A 175 -6.01 18.73 -12.61
CA GLU A 175 -5.99 17.28 -12.83
C GLU A 175 -4.65 16.66 -12.38
N GLY A 176 -4.71 15.71 -11.43
CA GLY A 176 -3.54 14.96 -10.98
C GLY A 176 -2.61 15.70 -10.02
N ARG A 177 -2.98 16.89 -9.52
CA ARG A 177 -2.22 17.61 -8.47
C ARG A 177 -3.05 17.77 -7.20
N SER A 178 -2.45 17.53 -6.04
CA SER A 178 -3.10 17.76 -4.75
C SER A 178 -3.05 19.23 -4.35
N ASN A 179 -3.91 19.66 -3.44
CA ASN A 179 -3.89 21.02 -2.89
C ASN A 179 -2.51 21.40 -2.32
N THR A 180 -1.83 20.49 -1.61
CA THR A 180 -0.47 20.71 -1.09
C THR A 180 0.54 20.93 -2.20
N ALA A 181 0.44 20.18 -3.30
CA ALA A 181 1.31 20.37 -4.45
C ALA A 181 1.09 21.73 -5.12
N CYS A 182 -0.17 22.13 -5.28
CA CYS A 182 -0.53 23.45 -5.84
C CYS A 182 -0.02 24.59 -4.95
N ILE A 183 -0.14 24.49 -3.62
CA ILE A 183 0.39 25.48 -2.67
C ILE A 183 1.90 25.61 -2.84
N ALA A 184 2.62 24.48 -2.78
CA ALA A 184 4.08 24.47 -2.87
C ALA A 184 4.59 24.99 -4.22
N ARG A 185 3.84 24.78 -5.30
CA ARG A 185 4.19 25.36 -6.60
C ARG A 185 3.90 26.85 -6.64
N TRP A 186 2.76 27.28 -6.11
CA TRP A 186 2.39 28.69 -6.09
C TRP A 186 3.37 29.55 -5.29
N THR A 187 3.96 29.06 -4.20
CA THR A 187 4.99 29.82 -3.46
C THR A 187 6.23 30.16 -4.29
N VAL A 188 6.42 29.52 -5.45
CA VAL A 188 7.49 29.81 -6.40
C VAL A 188 6.99 30.64 -7.60
N LEU A 189 5.72 30.49 -7.97
CA LEU A 189 5.13 31.16 -9.13
C LEU A 189 4.48 32.50 -8.82
N ASP A 190 4.17 32.77 -7.55
CA ASP A 190 3.45 33.98 -7.12
C ASP A 190 4.25 35.24 -7.50
N PRO A 191 3.73 36.07 -8.42
CA PRO A 191 4.43 37.27 -8.86
C PRO A 191 4.68 38.29 -7.74
N SER A 192 3.95 38.20 -6.62
CA SER A 192 4.12 39.08 -5.46
C SER A 192 5.32 38.71 -4.60
N ILE A 193 5.91 37.52 -4.78
CA ILE A 193 7.07 37.07 -4.03
C ILE A 193 8.34 37.42 -4.80
N LYS A 194 9.17 38.31 -4.23
CA LYS A 194 10.50 38.59 -4.76
C LYS A 194 11.46 37.48 -4.37
N HIS A 195 11.86 36.67 -5.33
CA HIS A 195 12.91 35.68 -5.16
C HIS A 195 14.27 36.29 -5.55
N GLY A 196 15.00 36.87 -4.59
CA GLY A 196 16.25 37.60 -4.85
C GLY A 196 17.12 37.82 -3.60
N ARG A 197 18.26 38.51 -3.76
CA ARG A 197 19.08 38.95 -2.62
C ARG A 197 18.31 40.03 -1.85
N TRP A 198 18.33 39.94 -0.54
CA TRP A 198 17.83 40.97 0.36
C TRP A 198 18.55 42.29 0.08
N THR A 199 17.81 43.39 0.00
CA THR A 199 18.42 44.72 -0.13
C THR A 199 18.81 45.26 1.24
N GLN A 200 19.74 46.23 1.27
CA GLN A 200 20.21 46.84 2.50
C GLN A 200 19.07 47.53 3.27
N GLU A 201 18.05 48.04 2.58
CA GLU A 201 16.85 48.60 3.19
C GLU A 201 15.98 47.52 3.84
N GLU A 202 15.79 46.37 3.19
CA GLU A 202 15.05 45.24 3.74
C GLU A 202 15.77 44.63 4.95
N ASP A 203 17.10 44.55 4.91
CA ASP A 203 17.94 44.16 6.04
C ASP A 203 17.77 45.14 7.22
N SER A 204 17.81 46.45 6.92
CA SER A 204 17.65 47.50 7.93
C SER A 204 16.27 47.44 8.58
N VAL A 205 15.22 47.23 7.79
CA VAL A 205 13.86 47.02 8.29
C VAL A 205 13.80 45.75 9.14
N SER A 206 14.29 44.61 8.66
CA SER A 206 14.30 43.36 9.44
C SER A 206 15.02 43.52 10.79
N ILE A 207 16.15 44.23 10.81
CA ILE A 207 16.90 44.55 12.03
C ILE A 207 16.07 45.46 12.94
N LEU A 208 15.50 46.54 12.42
CA LEU A 208 14.66 47.47 13.20
C LEU A 208 13.45 46.76 13.82
N TRP A 209 12.78 45.87 13.08
CA TRP A 209 11.65 45.09 13.58
C TRP A 209 12.05 44.05 14.64
N SER A 210 13.26 43.49 14.55
CA SER A 210 13.79 42.62 15.60
C SER A 210 14.04 43.38 16.91
N PHE A 211 14.56 44.62 16.81
CA PHE A 211 14.80 45.48 17.96
C PHE A 211 13.50 46.04 18.55
N THR A 212 12.55 46.48 17.74
CA THR A 212 11.24 46.96 18.23
C THR A 212 10.41 45.82 18.81
N GLY A 213 10.46 44.62 18.23
CA GLY A 213 9.84 43.41 18.78
C GLY A 213 10.45 43.01 20.13
N LEU A 214 11.77 43.03 20.26
CA LEU A 214 12.47 42.81 21.54
C LEU A 214 12.11 43.88 22.56
N LEU A 215 12.04 45.15 22.15
CA LEU A 215 11.66 46.26 23.03
C LEU A 215 10.22 46.11 23.53
N LEU A 216 9.29 45.68 22.68
CA LEU A 216 7.90 45.42 23.06
C LEU A 216 7.78 44.25 24.04
N ILE A 217 8.56 43.18 23.86
CA ILE A 217 8.65 42.07 24.82
C ILE A 217 9.28 42.54 26.14
N TYR A 218 10.34 43.34 26.07
CA TYR A 218 11.03 43.88 27.25
C TYR A 218 10.16 44.85 28.05
N VAL A 219 9.44 45.75 27.39
CA VAL A 219 8.52 46.71 28.02
C VAL A 219 7.30 45.99 28.60
N SER A 220 6.82 44.93 27.95
CA SER A 220 5.71 44.11 28.45
C SER A 220 6.10 43.29 29.69
N ASN A 221 7.36 42.84 29.80
CA ASN A 221 7.90 42.16 30.98
C ASN A 221 8.32 43.10 32.13
N TRP A 222 8.30 44.42 31.93
CA TRP A 222 8.62 45.41 32.97
C TRP A 222 7.37 46.03 33.63
N CYS A 223 6.17 45.67 33.16
CA CYS A 223 4.88 46.12 33.72
C CYS A 223 4.17 45.06 34.59
N LEU A 224 4.92 44.15 35.22
CA LEU A 224 4.47 43.26 36.29
C LEU A 224 5.28 43.54 37.57
#